data_AF-A0A6A4RU58-F1
#
_entry.id   AF-A0A6A4RU58-F1
#
_cell.length_a   1.000
_cell.length_b   1.000
_cell.length_c   1.000
_cell.angle_alpha   90.00
_cell.angle_beta   90.00
_cell.angle_gamma   90.00
#
_symmetry.space_group_name_H-M   'P 1'
#
loop_
_entity.id
_entity.type
_entity.pdbx_description
1 polymer ?
#
loop_
_entity_poly.entity_id
_entity_poly.type
_entity_poly.pdbx_seq_one_letter_code
_entity_poly.pdbx_strand_id
1 'polypeptide(L)'
;TSIVRVNVLDVNDNLPVIILPLLQNDTAEIPVPRNVGIGYIVTTVKAVDHDHGESGHLTYEITEGNDDHLFEMDAVGGEVRTAHALWEEVAPVVELVVKVTDHGKPPLSAVAKLIIKANTETAPGGGSSASGEQQHWDVSLPLIVTLCIISVMLLAVMTAIAVKSKHQDKETGNYNCRMAEYSNPPVGKGKKKRINKSDI
;
A
#
# COMPACT_ATOMS: atom_id res chain seq x y z
N THR A 1 -24.70 43.20 37.32
CA THR A 1 -24.14 41.90 36.89
C THR A 1 -22.69 41.86 37.29
N SER A 2 -22.20 40.71 37.76
CA SER A 2 -20.80 40.52 38.14
C SER A 2 -20.13 39.60 37.13
N ILE A 3 -18.90 39.92 36.71
CA ILE A 3 -18.13 39.11 35.76
C ILE A 3 -17.03 38.39 36.53
N VAL A 4 -17.01 37.06 36.44
CA VAL A 4 -15.89 36.24 36.88
C VAL A 4 -14.97 36.01 35.68
N ARG A 5 -13.66 36.19 35.86
CA ARG A 5 -12.65 35.71 34.91
C ARG A 5 -12.01 34.45 35.48
N VAL A 6 -11.88 33.44 34.64
CA VAL A 6 -11.14 32.22 34.92
C VAL A 6 -10.01 32.16 33.89
N ASN A 7 -8.77 32.07 34.37
CA ASN A 7 -7.64 31.71 33.53
C ASN A 7 -7.36 30.22 33.73
N VAL A 8 -7.29 29.47 32.63
CA VAL A 8 -6.65 28.15 32.61
C VAL A 8 -5.15 28.39 32.43
N LEU A 9 -4.32 27.57 33.09
CA LEU A 9 -2.87 27.57 32.94
C LEU A 9 -2.46 26.23 32.32
N ASP A 10 -1.41 26.28 31.50
CA ASP A 10 -0.76 25.10 30.92
C ASP A 10 0.07 24.37 31.99
N VAL A 11 0.13 23.05 31.88
CA VAL A 11 0.93 22.14 32.73
C VAL A 11 1.44 21.04 31.82
N ASN A 12 2.71 20.65 31.95
CA ASN A 12 3.30 19.55 31.19
C ASN A 12 2.66 18.22 31.64
N ASP A 13 1.60 17.79 30.96
CA ASP A 13 0.84 16.57 31.25
C ASP A 13 0.66 15.63 30.04
N ASN A 14 1.05 16.08 28.85
CA ASN A 14 1.17 15.25 27.66
C ASN A 14 2.60 14.71 27.50
N LEU A 15 2.72 13.60 26.77
CA LEU A 15 3.98 12.93 26.49
C LEU A 15 4.33 13.14 25.01
N PRO A 16 5.61 13.41 24.67
CA PRO A 16 6.02 13.47 23.28
C PRO A 16 5.73 12.14 22.58
N VAL A 17 5.04 12.16 21.43
CA VAL A 17 4.72 10.94 20.66
C VAL A 17 5.52 10.92 19.36
N ILE A 18 6.42 9.94 19.21
CA ILE A 18 7.15 9.71 17.95
C ILE A 18 6.18 9.17 16.90
N ILE A 19 6.04 9.90 15.79
CA ILE A 19 5.13 9.60 14.66
C ILE A 19 5.87 9.17 13.39
N LEU A 20 7.16 9.50 13.27
CA LEU A 20 8.06 9.02 12.21
C LEU A 20 9.44 8.73 12.82
N PRO A 21 10.16 7.68 12.35
CA PRO A 21 9.68 6.58 11.52
C PRO A 21 8.54 5.80 12.23
N LEU A 22 7.76 5.01 11.48
CA LEU A 22 6.69 4.20 12.06
C LEU A 22 7.29 3.11 12.97
N LEU A 23 6.97 3.17 14.26
CA LEU A 23 7.48 2.23 15.26
C LEU A 23 6.60 0.97 15.35
N GLN A 24 7.23 -0.18 15.53
CA GLN A 24 6.62 -1.43 15.96
C GLN A 24 7.35 -1.92 17.21
N ASN A 25 6.65 -1.94 18.36
CA ASN A 25 7.25 -2.19 19.67
C ASN A 25 8.46 -1.26 19.93
N ASP A 26 8.20 0.05 19.84
CA ASP A 26 9.17 1.14 20.04
C ASP A 26 10.42 1.08 19.15
N THR A 27 10.36 0.30 18.06
CA THR A 27 11.49 -0.03 17.18
C THR A 27 11.13 0.23 15.72
N ALA A 28 12.04 0.80 14.93
CA ALA A 28 11.90 0.92 13.47
C ALA A 28 13.11 0.37 12.74
N GLU A 29 12.89 -0.31 11.61
CA GLU A 29 13.97 -0.76 10.72
C GLU A 29 14.20 0.27 9.61
N ILE A 30 15.46 0.72 9.46
CA ILE A 30 15.84 1.78 8.51
C ILE A 30 16.79 1.19 7.46
N PRO A 31 16.31 0.94 6.22
CA PRO A 31 17.17 0.45 5.14
C PRO A 31 18.02 1.59 4.56
N VAL A 32 19.35 1.47 4.67
CA VAL A 32 20.32 2.44 4.16
C VAL A 32 21.13 1.80 3.02
N PRO A 33 21.39 2.50 1.89
CA PRO A 33 22.23 1.97 0.81
C PRO A 33 23.65 1.62 1.28
N ARG A 34 24.29 0.66 0.63
CA ARG A 34 25.72 0.39 0.89
C ARG A 34 26.61 1.53 0.37
N ASN A 35 27.74 1.72 1.07
CA ASN A 35 28.78 2.69 0.71
C ASN A 35 28.26 4.15 0.66
N VAL A 36 27.36 4.52 1.58
CA VAL A 36 26.94 5.92 1.75
C VAL A 36 28.08 6.76 2.33
N GLY A 37 28.28 7.95 1.74
CA GLY A 37 29.24 8.94 2.23
C GLY A 37 28.77 9.68 3.48
N ILE A 38 29.56 10.67 3.89
CA ILE A 38 29.24 11.61 4.97
C ILE A 38 28.07 12.52 4.55
N GLY A 39 27.18 12.85 5.48
CA GLY A 39 26.02 13.72 5.29
C GLY A 39 24.83 13.06 4.58
N TYR A 40 24.82 11.73 4.46
CA TYR A 40 23.67 10.98 3.95
C TYR A 40 22.56 10.96 5.01
N ILE A 41 21.34 11.32 4.61
CA ILE A 41 20.16 11.34 5.49
C ILE A 41 19.64 9.92 5.67
N VAL A 42 19.79 9.39 6.88
CA VAL A 42 19.38 8.03 7.26
C VAL A 42 17.88 7.97 7.51
N THR A 43 17.35 8.90 8.31
CA THR A 43 15.92 9.05 8.57
C THR A 43 15.65 10.42 9.20
N THR A 44 14.38 10.79 9.33
CA THR A 44 13.95 11.95 10.14
C THR A 44 13.04 11.43 11.25
N VAL A 45 13.54 11.50 12.49
CA VAL A 45 12.71 11.23 13.68
C VAL A 45 11.82 12.44 13.88
N LYS A 46 10.51 12.24 13.91
CA LYS A 46 9.54 13.30 14.15
C LYS A 46 8.61 12.89 15.27
N ALA A 47 8.49 13.75 16.27
CA ALA A 47 7.50 13.63 17.32
C ALA A 47 6.48 14.77 17.29
N VAL A 48 5.41 14.61 18.06
CA VAL A 48 4.37 15.61 18.32
C VAL A 48 4.09 15.61 19.81
N ASP A 49 4.06 16.79 20.40
CA ASP A 49 3.44 17.05 21.70
C ASP A 49 2.17 17.90 21.52
N HIS A 50 1.30 17.92 22.52
CA HIS A 50 0.04 18.66 22.53
C HIS A 50 0.02 19.82 23.54
N ASP A 51 1.01 19.91 24.44
CA ASP A 51 1.11 21.02 25.41
C ASP A 51 1.64 22.31 24.77
N HIS A 52 1.59 23.44 25.51
CA HIS A 52 1.89 24.77 24.95
C HIS A 52 3.25 25.36 25.38
N GLY A 53 3.89 26.08 24.45
CA GLY A 53 5.15 26.79 24.73
C GLY A 53 6.32 25.83 24.90
N GLU A 54 7.08 25.95 26.00
CA GLU A 54 8.20 25.07 26.32
C GLU A 54 7.74 23.62 26.57
N SER A 55 6.55 23.42 27.16
CA SER A 55 5.92 22.12 27.34
C SER A 55 5.77 21.36 26.00
N GLY A 56 5.45 22.09 24.92
CA GLY A 56 5.38 21.56 23.56
C GLY A 56 6.66 21.67 22.73
N HIS A 57 7.79 22.09 23.32
CA HIS A 57 9.04 22.31 22.59
C HIS A 57 9.98 21.12 22.72
N LEU A 58 10.29 20.47 21.59
CA LEU A 58 10.97 19.17 21.57
C LEU A 58 12.44 19.28 21.12
N THR A 59 13.33 18.69 21.92
CA THR A 59 14.74 18.45 21.58
C THR A 59 15.00 16.96 21.33
N TYR A 60 15.82 16.65 20.32
CA TYR A 60 16.15 15.31 19.85
C TYR A 60 17.61 14.93 20.17
N GLU A 61 17.87 13.66 20.53
CA GLU A 61 19.21 13.17 20.91
C GLU A 61 19.40 11.68 20.53
N ILE A 62 20.62 11.27 20.15
CA ILE A 62 21.02 9.85 20.11
C ILE A 62 21.68 9.52 21.45
N THR A 63 21.04 8.67 22.27
CA THR A 63 21.48 8.39 23.65
C THR A 63 22.32 7.12 23.79
N GLU A 64 22.17 6.14 22.90
CA GLU A 64 22.94 4.88 22.93
C GLU A 64 23.23 4.37 21.50
N GLY A 65 24.26 3.54 21.35
CA GLY A 65 24.58 2.81 20.11
C GLY A 65 25.43 3.56 19.08
N ASN A 66 25.91 4.76 19.42
CA ASN A 66 26.70 5.64 18.54
C ASN A 66 28.11 5.90 19.09
N ASP A 67 28.72 4.88 19.72
CA ASP A 67 30.02 4.97 20.40
C ASP A 67 31.17 5.33 19.44
N ASP A 68 31.12 4.82 18.21
CA ASP A 68 32.05 5.15 17.11
C ASP A 68 31.73 6.49 16.42
N HIS A 69 30.73 7.25 16.90
CA HIS A 69 30.26 8.51 16.34
C HIS A 69 29.96 8.47 14.82
N LEU A 70 29.47 7.34 14.31
CA LEU A 70 29.15 7.15 12.90
C LEU A 70 27.96 8.01 12.43
N PHE A 71 27.11 8.45 13.36
CA PHE A 71 25.90 9.21 13.09
C PHE A 71 25.86 10.54 13.84
N GLU A 72 25.22 11.53 13.23
CA GLU A 72 24.84 12.81 13.84
C GLU A 72 23.31 12.96 13.80
N MET A 73 22.75 13.77 14.70
CA MET A 73 21.31 14.07 14.73
C MET A 73 21.10 15.56 14.94
N ASP A 74 20.25 16.17 14.12
CA ASP A 74 19.79 17.54 14.36
C ASP A 74 18.87 17.57 15.59
N ALA A 75 19.31 18.30 16.62
CA ALA A 75 18.62 18.43 17.89
C ALA A 75 17.24 19.13 17.78
N VAL A 76 16.94 19.82 16.67
CA VAL A 76 15.67 20.55 16.47
C VAL A 76 14.79 19.87 15.40
N GLY A 77 15.36 19.54 14.23
CA GLY A 77 14.64 18.91 13.12
C GLY A 77 14.53 17.38 13.19
N GLY A 78 15.30 16.73 14.07
CA GLY A 78 15.31 15.26 14.23
C GLY A 78 15.90 14.49 13.05
N GLU A 79 16.58 15.16 12.11
CA GLU A 79 17.25 14.53 10.97
C GLU A 79 18.50 13.76 11.44
N VAL A 80 18.52 12.45 11.23
CA VAL A 80 19.66 11.56 11.51
C VAL A 80 20.49 11.40 10.25
N ARG A 81 21.79 11.64 10.34
CA ARG A 81 22.72 11.66 9.20
C ARG A 81 23.96 10.82 9.50
N THR A 82 24.69 10.42 8.46
CA THR A 82 26.02 9.82 8.61
C THR A 82 27.10 10.88 8.87
N ALA A 83 27.74 10.85 10.04
CA ALA A 83 28.92 11.66 10.33
C ALA A 83 30.20 11.04 9.71
N HIS A 84 30.21 9.72 9.52
CA HIS A 84 31.26 8.96 8.85
C HIS A 84 30.69 8.09 7.73
N ALA A 85 31.50 7.79 6.71
CA ALA A 85 31.05 6.96 5.59
C ALA A 85 30.80 5.51 6.05
N LEU A 86 29.67 4.91 5.64
CA LEU A 86 29.32 3.53 5.97
C LEU A 86 29.80 2.60 4.83
N TRP A 87 31.03 2.13 4.99
CA TRP A 87 31.74 1.24 4.07
C TRP A 87 31.47 -0.23 4.38
N GLU A 88 31.78 -1.13 3.43
CA GLU A 88 31.40 -2.56 3.47
C GLU A 88 31.99 -3.37 4.66
N GLU A 89 32.97 -2.84 5.38
CA GLU A 89 33.52 -3.44 6.61
C GLU A 89 32.78 -3.03 7.90
N VAL A 90 31.84 -2.07 7.84
CA VAL A 90 30.97 -1.72 8.98
C VAL A 90 29.97 -2.86 9.23
N ALA A 91 29.60 -3.05 10.51
CA ALA A 91 28.61 -4.05 10.90
C ALA A 91 27.31 -3.95 10.06
N PRO A 92 26.76 -5.08 9.56
CA PRO A 92 25.63 -5.07 8.62
C PRO A 92 24.32 -4.54 9.22
N VAL A 93 24.28 -4.41 10.55
CA VAL A 93 23.20 -3.83 11.34
C VAL A 93 23.84 -2.93 12.41
N VAL A 94 23.32 -1.72 12.59
CA VAL A 94 23.61 -0.84 13.74
C VAL A 94 22.30 -0.54 14.46
N GLU A 95 22.30 -0.64 15.78
CA GLU A 95 21.16 -0.25 16.61
C GLU A 95 21.46 1.08 17.31
N LEU A 96 20.69 2.12 17.01
CA LEU A 96 20.72 3.40 17.75
C LEU A 96 19.53 3.48 18.69
N VAL A 97 19.70 4.11 19.85
CA VAL A 97 18.58 4.54 20.70
C VAL A 97 18.48 6.06 20.59
N VAL A 98 17.33 6.54 20.12
CA VAL A 98 17.01 7.97 20.03
C VAL A 98 16.01 8.36 21.10
N LYS A 99 16.17 9.57 21.64
CA LYS A 99 15.30 10.17 22.65
C LYS A 99 14.76 11.49 22.13
N VAL A 100 13.50 11.76 22.45
CA VAL A 100 12.87 13.09 22.27
C VAL A 100 12.40 13.56 23.63
N THR A 101 12.71 14.81 23.97
CA THR A 101 12.47 15.40 25.30
C THR A 101 11.77 16.75 25.13
N ASP A 102 10.75 17.03 25.94
CA ASP A 102 10.18 18.38 26.01
C ASP A 102 11.00 19.33 26.91
N HIS A 103 10.64 20.61 26.94
CA HIS A 103 11.23 21.62 27.85
C HIS A 103 10.32 21.96 29.05
N GLY A 104 9.33 21.12 29.31
CA GLY A 104 8.41 21.18 30.44
C GLY A 104 9.05 20.87 31.79
N LYS A 105 8.24 20.91 32.86
CA LYS A 105 8.71 20.82 34.26
C LYS A 105 7.75 19.99 35.13
N PRO A 106 8.09 18.72 35.45
CA PRO A 106 9.27 17.98 34.99
C PRO A 106 9.24 17.75 33.47
N PRO A 107 10.41 17.61 32.82
CA PRO A 107 10.44 17.25 31.41
C PRO A 107 10.03 15.79 31.22
N LEU A 108 9.22 15.53 30.21
CA LEU A 108 8.79 14.20 29.80
C LEU A 108 9.52 13.82 28.50
N SER A 109 9.39 12.56 28.06
CA SER A 109 10.20 12.04 26.95
C SER A 109 9.60 10.79 26.30
N ALA A 110 9.91 10.61 25.02
CA ALA A 110 9.80 9.33 24.32
C ALA A 110 11.18 8.82 23.89
N VAL A 111 11.26 7.50 23.68
CA VAL A 111 12.46 6.79 23.24
C VAL A 111 12.07 5.84 22.11
N ALA A 112 12.93 5.68 21.12
CA ALA A 112 12.78 4.68 20.06
C ALA A 112 14.12 4.02 19.71
N LYS A 113 14.07 2.75 19.29
CA LYS A 113 15.21 2.04 18.70
C LYS A 113 15.18 2.14 17.18
N LEU A 114 16.27 2.58 16.57
CA LEU A 114 16.47 2.58 15.11
C LEU A 114 17.44 1.46 14.74
N ILE A 115 16.94 0.44 14.05
CA ILE A 115 17.74 -0.67 13.52
C ILE A 115 18.13 -0.32 12.08
N ILE A 116 19.30 0.30 11.92
CA ILE A 116 19.86 0.67 10.63
C ILE A 116 20.43 -0.58 9.97
N LYS A 117 19.96 -0.90 8.76
CA LYS A 117 20.37 -2.10 8.01
C LYS A 117 20.89 -1.72 6.64
N ALA A 118 22.06 -2.26 6.25
CA ALA A 118 22.59 -2.08 4.90
C ALA A 118 21.70 -2.84 3.89
N ASN A 119 21.04 -2.11 2.98
CA ASN A 119 20.28 -2.70 1.89
C ASN A 119 21.22 -3.08 0.72
N THR A 120 20.74 -3.90 -0.22
CA THR A 120 21.58 -4.40 -1.32
C THR A 120 21.85 -3.38 -2.42
N GLU A 121 21.20 -2.22 -2.39
CA GLU A 121 21.27 -1.19 -3.43
C GLU A 121 22.37 -0.18 -3.10
N THR A 122 23.04 0.33 -4.14
CA THR A 122 24.12 1.32 -3.98
C THR A 122 23.52 2.72 -3.99
N ALA A 123 24.06 3.63 -3.17
CA ALA A 123 23.60 5.02 -3.14
C ALA A 123 23.66 5.67 -4.55
N PRO A 124 22.65 6.47 -4.96
CA PRO A 124 22.60 7.12 -6.27
C PRO A 124 23.58 8.32 -6.34
N GLY A 125 24.89 8.02 -6.34
CA GLY A 125 25.96 9.01 -6.18
C GLY A 125 27.35 8.55 -6.64
N GLY A 126 27.46 7.50 -7.47
CA GLY A 126 28.73 7.00 -8.01
C GLY A 126 28.60 6.58 -9.47
N GLY A 127 29.19 7.34 -10.40
CA GLY A 127 28.97 7.17 -11.82
C GLY A 127 29.73 6.00 -12.45
N SER A 128 29.02 4.91 -12.77
CA SER A 128 29.40 3.95 -13.82
C SER A 128 28.18 3.18 -14.30
N SER A 129 27.99 3.11 -15.62
CA SER A 129 26.79 2.51 -16.22
C SER A 129 26.78 0.99 -16.08
N ALA A 130 25.93 0.46 -15.22
CA ALA A 130 25.56 -0.95 -15.16
C ALA A 130 24.04 -1.09 -15.30
N SER A 131 23.58 -1.80 -16.33
CA SER A 131 22.16 -2.02 -16.62
C SER A 131 21.58 -3.07 -15.65
N GLY A 132 21.10 -2.63 -14.50
CA GLY A 132 20.29 -3.43 -13.59
C GLY A 132 18.80 -3.33 -13.93
N GLU A 133 18.27 -4.27 -14.70
CA GLU A 133 16.82 -4.43 -14.85
C GLU A 133 16.22 -4.92 -13.52
N GLN A 134 15.67 -4.01 -12.71
CA GLN A 134 14.80 -4.38 -11.59
C GLN A 134 13.53 -5.02 -12.15
N GLN A 135 13.50 -6.35 -12.26
CA GLN A 135 12.31 -7.13 -12.60
C GLN A 135 11.31 -7.14 -11.44
N HIS A 136 10.74 -5.97 -11.13
CA HIS A 136 9.39 -5.91 -10.60
C HIS A 136 8.47 -6.47 -11.69
N TRP A 137 7.94 -7.67 -11.49
CA TRP A 137 6.91 -8.20 -12.37
C TRP A 137 5.65 -7.38 -12.12
N ASP A 138 5.31 -6.48 -13.05
CA ASP A 138 4.09 -5.68 -12.96
C ASP A 138 2.89 -6.63 -12.75
N VAL A 139 2.31 -6.58 -11.54
CA VAL A 139 1.33 -7.57 -11.07
C VAL A 139 0.09 -7.70 -11.99
N SER A 140 -0.16 -6.64 -12.76
CA SER A 140 -1.11 -6.55 -13.87
C SER A 140 -0.93 -7.63 -14.94
N LEU A 141 0.30 -7.96 -15.33
CA LEU A 141 0.58 -8.86 -16.46
C LEU A 141 0.16 -10.33 -16.21
N PRO A 142 0.59 -11.03 -15.13
CA PRO A 142 0.11 -12.37 -14.85
C PRO A 142 -1.40 -12.40 -14.53
N LEU A 143 -1.96 -11.32 -13.97
CA LEU A 143 -3.39 -11.22 -13.69
C LEU A 143 -4.23 -11.13 -14.99
N ILE A 144 -3.79 -10.36 -15.99
CA ILE A 144 -4.43 -10.32 -17.31
C ILE A 144 -4.30 -11.69 -18.00
N VAL A 145 -3.11 -12.29 -18.02
CA VAL A 145 -2.86 -13.58 -18.69
C VAL A 145 -3.71 -14.71 -18.08
N THR A 146 -3.81 -14.79 -16.75
CA THR A 146 -4.64 -15.81 -16.08
C THR A 146 -6.13 -15.61 -16.35
N LEU A 147 -6.64 -14.38 -16.32
CA LEU A 147 -8.03 -14.08 -16.69
C LEU A 147 -8.34 -14.44 -18.16
N CYS A 148 -7.42 -14.17 -19.09
CA CYS A 148 -7.57 -14.58 -20.49
C CYS A 148 -7.64 -16.10 -20.65
N ILE A 149 -6.77 -16.86 -19.97
CA ILE A 149 -6.78 -18.34 -20.01
C ILE A 149 -8.09 -18.89 -19.44
N ILE A 150 -8.55 -18.39 -18.28
CA ILE A 150 -9.82 -18.80 -17.67
C ILE A 150 -11.00 -18.52 -18.61
N SER A 151 -11.03 -17.33 -19.23
CA SER A 151 -12.08 -16.95 -20.19
C SER A 151 -12.13 -17.89 -21.41
N VAL A 152 -10.98 -18.21 -22.01
CA VAL A 152 -10.90 -19.13 -23.15
C VAL A 152 -11.34 -20.55 -22.76
N MET A 153 -10.94 -21.04 -21.58
CA MET A 153 -11.36 -22.35 -21.08
C MET A 153 -12.88 -22.42 -20.83
N LEU A 154 -13.48 -21.37 -20.26
CA LEU A 154 -14.93 -21.29 -20.06
C LEU A 154 -15.68 -21.25 -21.39
N LEU A 155 -15.20 -20.49 -22.39
CA LEU A 155 -15.79 -20.47 -23.74
C LEU A 155 -15.68 -21.83 -24.46
N ALA A 156 -14.56 -22.54 -24.30
CA ALA A 156 -14.39 -23.89 -24.83
C ALA A 156 -15.36 -24.90 -24.18
N VAL A 157 -15.56 -24.82 -22.86
CA VAL A 157 -16.53 -25.66 -22.14
C VAL A 157 -17.98 -25.33 -22.55
N MET A 158 -18.34 -24.04 -22.60
CA MET A 158 -19.68 -23.61 -23.01
C MET A 158 -20.02 -23.99 -24.45
N THR A 159 -19.07 -23.89 -25.38
CA THR A 159 -19.26 -24.34 -26.76
C THR A 159 -19.34 -25.86 -26.87
N ALA A 160 -18.54 -26.62 -26.11
CA ALA A 160 -18.65 -28.08 -26.06
C ALA A 160 -19.99 -28.55 -25.48
N ILE A 161 -20.51 -27.88 -24.45
CA ILE A 161 -21.86 -28.12 -23.89
C ILE A 161 -22.93 -27.81 -24.94
N ALA A 162 -22.87 -26.66 -25.62
CA ALA A 162 -23.85 -26.26 -26.64
C ALA A 162 -23.82 -27.16 -27.90
N VAL A 163 -22.67 -27.75 -28.23
CA VAL A 163 -22.56 -28.78 -29.28
C VAL A 163 -23.19 -30.09 -28.82
N LYS A 164 -22.94 -30.53 -27.57
CA LYS A 164 -23.57 -31.74 -27.01
C LYS A 164 -25.09 -31.60 -26.87
N SER A 165 -25.61 -30.46 -26.40
CA SER A 165 -27.06 -30.24 -26.31
C SER A 165 -27.70 -30.29 -27.70
N LYS A 166 -27.12 -29.60 -28.70
CA LYS A 166 -27.58 -29.68 -30.10
C LYS A 166 -27.45 -31.06 -30.74
N HIS A 167 -26.59 -31.93 -30.22
CA HIS A 167 -26.54 -33.34 -30.62
C HIS A 167 -27.74 -34.10 -30.04
N GLN A 168 -27.98 -33.97 -28.74
CA GLN A 168 -29.12 -34.59 -28.06
C GLN A 168 -30.48 -34.07 -28.57
N ASP A 169 -30.58 -32.78 -28.94
CA ASP A 169 -31.77 -32.20 -29.59
C ASP A 169 -32.03 -32.84 -30.97
N LYS A 170 -30.97 -33.15 -31.73
CA LYS A 170 -31.08 -33.84 -33.02
C LYS A 170 -31.46 -35.31 -32.86
N GLU A 171 -30.94 -35.98 -31.83
CA GLU A 171 -31.27 -37.37 -31.53
C GLU A 171 -32.73 -37.46 -31.04
N THR A 172 -33.12 -36.72 -30.01
CA THR A 172 -34.51 -36.70 -29.49
C THR A 172 -35.52 -36.18 -30.52
N GLY A 173 -35.16 -35.18 -31.33
CA GLY A 173 -35.99 -34.67 -32.42
C GLY A 173 -36.25 -35.68 -33.54
N ASN A 174 -35.42 -36.72 -33.70
CA ASN A 174 -35.59 -37.76 -34.72
C ASN A 174 -36.53 -38.90 -34.29
N TYR A 175 -36.93 -38.96 -33.02
CA TYR A 175 -37.82 -40.01 -32.49
C TYR A 175 -39.31 -39.62 -32.42
N ASN A 176 -39.68 -38.39 -32.78
CA ASN A 176 -41.05 -37.88 -32.74
C ASN A 176 -41.53 -37.35 -34.10
N CYS A 177 -41.95 -38.26 -35.01
CA CYS A 177 -43.10 -38.10 -35.93
C CYS A 177 -43.15 -39.21 -37.02
N ARG A 178 -43.78 -40.36 -36.73
CA ARG A 178 -44.25 -41.29 -37.78
C ARG A 178 -45.48 -42.12 -37.41
N MET A 179 -46.54 -41.47 -36.95
CA MET A 179 -47.92 -41.98 -37.01
C MET A 179 -48.86 -40.81 -37.30
N ALA A 180 -49.42 -40.73 -38.51
CA ALA A 180 -50.35 -39.69 -38.92
C ALA A 180 -51.20 -40.13 -40.12
N GLU A 181 -52.45 -40.51 -39.85
CA GLU A 181 -53.64 -40.65 -40.74
C GLU A 181 -54.74 -41.28 -39.86
N TYR A 182 -56.06 -41.06 -40.00
CA TYR A 182 -56.94 -40.42 -41.00
C TYR A 182 -57.95 -39.55 -40.18
N SER A 183 -58.61 -38.47 -40.62
CA SER A 183 -59.40 -38.31 -41.85
C SER A 183 -60.08 -36.91 -41.95
N ASN A 184 -60.60 -36.60 -43.14
CA ASN A 184 -61.76 -35.72 -43.42
C ASN A 184 -61.64 -34.17 -43.35
N PRO A 185 -62.45 -33.42 -44.15
CA PRO A 185 -61.86 -32.45 -45.09
C PRO A 185 -62.50 -31.02 -45.04
N PRO A 186 -62.75 -30.26 -46.15
CA PRO A 186 -61.90 -29.13 -46.53
C PRO A 186 -62.67 -27.77 -46.62
N VAL A 187 -62.15 -26.84 -47.43
CA VAL A 187 -62.67 -25.47 -47.76
C VAL A 187 -62.34 -24.39 -46.71
N GLY A 188 -61.93 -23.16 -47.07
CA GLY A 188 -61.48 -22.67 -48.38
C GLY A 188 -61.57 -21.14 -48.59
N LYS A 189 -60.41 -20.49 -48.81
CA LYS A 189 -60.22 -19.11 -49.38
C LYS A 189 -60.87 -17.93 -48.63
N GLY A 190 -60.07 -17.14 -47.91
CA GLY A 190 -60.45 -15.82 -47.36
C GLY A 190 -60.08 -14.62 -48.26
N LYS A 191 -60.21 -13.38 -47.73
CA LYS A 191 -59.72 -12.11 -48.33
C LYS A 191 -59.35 -11.08 -47.23
N LYS A 192 -58.46 -10.11 -47.52
CA LYS A 192 -57.94 -9.08 -46.59
C LYS A 192 -58.35 -7.65 -46.98
N LYS A 193 -58.56 -6.77 -45.98
CA LYS A 193 -58.52 -5.28 -45.96
C LYS A 193 -58.45 -4.87 -44.46
N ARG A 194 -57.69 -3.89 -43.92
CA ARG A 194 -56.93 -2.70 -44.42
C ARG A 194 -57.85 -1.61 -45.02
N ILE A 195 -57.93 -0.35 -44.57
CA ILE A 195 -57.31 0.40 -43.44
C ILE A 195 -58.41 1.39 -42.86
N ASN A 196 -58.24 2.46 -42.07
CA ASN A 196 -57.10 3.36 -41.76
C ASN A 196 -57.02 3.84 -40.28
N LYS A 197 -57.09 5.17 -40.00
CA LYS A 197 -56.81 5.80 -38.68
C LYS A 197 -57.54 7.15 -38.51
N SER A 198 -58.69 7.11 -37.86
CA SER A 198 -59.40 8.15 -37.08
C SER A 198 -60.40 7.35 -36.19
N ASP A 199 -60.85 7.79 -35.02
CA ASP A 199 -61.12 9.17 -34.58
C ASP A 199 -60.31 9.58 -33.32
N ILE A 200 -60.69 10.72 -32.73
CA ILE A 200 -60.06 11.40 -31.57
C ILE A 200 -60.82 11.08 -30.29
#